data_AF-A0A0F8Z2A4-F1
#
_entry.id   AF-A0A0F8Z2A4-F1
#
_cell.length_a   1.000
_cell.length_b   1.000
_cell.length_c   1.000
_cell.angle_alpha   90.00
_cell.angle_beta   90.00
_cell.angle_gamma   90.00
#
_symmetry.space_group_name_H-M   'P 1'
#
loop_
_entity.id
_entity.type
_entity.pdbx_description
1 polymer ?
#
loop_
_entity_poly.entity_id
_entity_poly.type
_entity_poly.pdbx_seq_one_letter_code
_entity_poly.pdbx_strand_id
1 'polypeptide(L)' 'SPITIDYVNPKNAWPKIEFLRKVVEKEKLIFRERLPIYPKYIKAKDNAWLSNKIRKTIDIHNLADNQGFRKS' A
#
# COMPACT_ATOMS: atom_id res chain seq x y z
N SER A 1 0.55 1.40 18.09
CA SER A 1 -0.77 1.70 18.66
C SER A 1 -0.69 3.10 19.26
N PRO A 2 -1.55 4.06 18.86
CA PRO A 2 -1.13 5.43 18.60
C PRO A 2 -1.32 6.44 19.75
N ILE A 3 -0.72 7.62 19.54
CA ILE A 3 -0.76 8.84 20.37
C ILE A 3 -2.09 9.61 20.23
N THR A 4 -2.92 9.27 19.23
CA THR A 4 -4.20 9.95 18.90
C THR A 4 -5.38 8.98 18.83
N ILE A 5 -6.58 9.49 19.07
CA ILE A 5 -7.84 8.72 19.06
C ILE A 5 -8.15 8.22 17.64
N ASP A 6 -8.38 6.91 17.51
CA ASP A 6 -8.80 6.28 16.27
C ASP A 6 -10.34 6.32 16.14
N TYR A 7 -10.85 7.13 15.20
CA TYR A 7 -12.28 7.22 14.92
C TYR A 7 -12.79 6.17 13.93
N VAL A 8 -11.90 5.50 13.18
CA VAL A 8 -12.26 4.48 12.20
C VAL A 8 -12.43 3.14 12.89
N ASN A 9 -11.52 2.79 13.80
CA ASN A 9 -11.57 1.53 14.55
C ASN A 9 -11.47 1.75 16.07
N PRO A 10 -12.39 2.51 16.68
CA PRO A 10 -12.30 2.91 18.08
C PRO A 10 -12.33 1.72 19.06
N LYS A 11 -12.91 0.58 18.66
CA LYS A 11 -13.08 -0.60 19.51
C LYS A 11 -12.06 -1.71 19.25
N ASN A 12 -11.31 -1.65 18.15
CA ASN A 12 -10.29 -2.66 17.84
C ASN A 12 -9.01 -1.98 17.38
N ALA A 13 -7.97 -2.00 18.21
CA ALA A 13 -6.68 -1.45 17.80
C ALA A 13 -6.14 -2.22 16.58
N TRP A 14 -5.62 -1.48 15.59
CA TRP A 14 -4.91 -2.10 14.48
C TRP A 14 -3.71 -2.90 14.97
N PRO A 15 -3.45 -4.09 14.40
CA PRO A 15 -2.29 -4.89 14.75
C PRO A 15 -0.99 -4.15 14.40
N LYS A 16 0.08 -4.46 15.14
CA LYS A 16 1.42 -3.94 14.83
C LYS A 16 1.92 -4.51 13.50
N ILE A 17 2.74 -3.75 12.78
CA ILE A 17 3.32 -4.16 11.49
C ILE A 17 4.15 -5.44 11.64
N GLU A 18 4.88 -5.61 12.74
CA GLU A 18 5.70 -6.80 13.01
C GLU A 18 4.83 -8.06 13.16
N PHE A 19 3.64 -7.93 13.74
CA PHE A 19 2.69 -9.04 13.86
C PHE A 19 2.14 -9.41 12.48
N LEU A 20 1.71 -8.42 11.69
CA LEU A 20 1.23 -8.65 10.33
C LEU A 20 2.28 -9.36 9.45
N ARG A 21 3.54 -8.93 9.53
CA ARG A 21 4.65 -9.56 8.80
C ARG A 21 4.77 -11.05 9.15
N LYS A 22 4.81 -11.38 10.45
CA LYS A 22 4.90 -12.78 10.91
C LYS A 22 3.75 -13.65 10.41
N VAL A 23 2.52 -13.14 10.44
CA VAL A 23 1.34 -13.87 9.98
C VAL A 23 1.40 -14.11 8.48
N VAL A 24 1.75 -13.09 7.69
CA VAL A 24 1.83 -13.20 6.23
C VAL A 24 2.95 -14.16 5.80
N GLU A 25 4.12 -14.08 6.42
CA GLU A 25 5.26 -14.95 6.11
C GLU A 25 5.00 -16.41 6.52
N LYS A 26 4.23 -16.66 7.59
CA LYS A 26 3.79 -18.01 7.99
C LYS A 26 2.97 -18.70 6.89
N GLU A 27 2.19 -17.94 6.14
CA GLU A 27 1.39 -18.41 5.01
C GLU A 27 2.20 -18.48 3.69
N LYS A 28 3.53 -18.34 3.75
CA LYS A 28 4.44 -18.31 2.57
C LYS A 28 4.10 -17.19 1.58
N LEU A 29 3.47 -16.11 2.06
CA LEU A 29 3.18 -14.91 1.29
C LEU A 29 4.26 -13.84 1.53
N ILE A 30 4.41 -12.92 0.58
CA ILE A 30 5.38 -11.83 0.69
C ILE A 30 4.73 -10.63 1.35
N PHE A 31 5.27 -10.18 2.48
CA PHE A 31 4.81 -8.97 3.15
C PHE A 31 5.37 -7.72 2.45
N ARG A 32 4.52 -7.01 1.70
CA ARG A 32 4.91 -5.82 0.91
C ARG A 32 3.98 -4.64 1.14
N GLU A 33 4.58 -3.46 1.25
CA GLU A 33 3.84 -2.20 1.27
C GLU A 33 3.34 -1.82 -0.14
N ARG A 34 2.15 -1.24 -0.20
CA ARG A 34 1.56 -0.69 -1.44
C ARG A 34 1.19 0.76 -1.23
N LEU A 35 1.10 1.50 -2.33
CA LEU A 35 0.40 2.78 -2.32
C LEU A 35 -1.10 2.57 -2.04
N PRO A 36 -1.87 3.63 -1.69
CA PRO A 36 -3.32 3.53 -1.50
C PRO A 36 -4.08 2.97 -2.71
N ILE A 37 -3.49 2.99 -3.90
CA ILE A 37 -3.97 2.33 -5.12
C ILE A 37 -3.39 0.92 -5.28
N TYR A 38 -4.19 -0.03 -5.80
CA TYR A 38 -3.71 -1.39 -6.04
C TYR A 38 -2.66 -1.47 -7.16
N PRO A 39 -1.65 -2.34 -7.04
CA PRO A 39 -0.58 -2.50 -8.03
C PRO A 39 -1.09 -2.73 -9.47
N LYS A 40 -2.19 -3.49 -9.62
CA LYS A 40 -2.81 -3.77 -10.93
C LYS A 40 -3.23 -2.49 -11.69
N TYR A 41 -3.69 -1.45 -10.98
CA TYR A 41 -4.12 -0.19 -11.61
C TYR A 41 -2.94 0.74 -11.93
N ILE A 42 -1.85 0.62 -11.17
CA ILE A 42 -0.59 1.28 -11.55
C ILE A 42 -0.08 0.66 -12.87
N LYS A 43 -0.11 -0.68 -12.96
CA LYS A 43 0.36 -1.46 -14.13
C LYS A 43 -0.52 -1.34 -15.37
N ALA A 44 -1.83 -1.14 -15.23
CA ALA A 44 -2.77 -1.15 -16.35
C ALA A 44 -2.45 -0.09 -17.43
N LYS A 45 -1.69 0.97 -17.08
CA LYS A 45 -1.28 2.10 -17.94
C LYS A 45 -2.41 2.86 -18.64
N ASP A 46 -3.64 2.37 -18.60
CA ASP A 46 -4.84 3.12 -18.96
C ASP A 46 -5.13 4.22 -17.93
N ASN A 47 -5.98 5.15 -18.36
CA ASN A 47 -6.46 6.25 -17.53
C ASN A 47 -7.87 6.01 -16.98
N ALA A 48 -8.37 4.76 -17.06
CA ALA A 48 -9.71 4.43 -16.58
C ALA A 48 -9.79 4.48 -15.05
N TRP A 49 -8.70 4.10 -14.37
CA TRP A 49 -8.64 3.98 -12.91
C TRP A 49 -7.62 4.90 -12.23
N LEU A 50 -6.65 5.41 -13.00
CA LEU A 50 -5.59 6.27 -12.49
C LEU A 50 -5.44 7.49 -13.39
N SER A 51 -5.74 8.68 -12.86
CA SER A 51 -5.59 9.91 -13.63
C SER A 51 -4.13 10.15 -14.03
N ASN A 52 -3.93 10.79 -15.19
CA ASN A 52 -2.61 11.20 -15.67
C ASN A 52 -1.82 12.02 -14.64
N LYS A 53 -2.49 12.87 -13.85
CA LYS A 53 -1.85 13.68 -12.82
C LYS A 53 -1.20 12.82 -11.75
N ILE A 54 -1.95 11.86 -11.19
CA ILE A 54 -1.44 10.96 -10.15
C ILE A 54 -0.37 10.03 -10.73
N ARG A 55 -0.54 9.52 -11.96
CA ARG A 55 0.47 8.72 -12.65
C ARG A 55 1.81 9.47 -12.75
N LYS A 56 1.78 10.72 -13.23
CA LYS A 56 2.96 11.58 -13.29
C LYS A 56 3.61 11.78 -11.92
N THR A 57 2.81 11.98 -10.87
CA THR A 57 3.35 12.09 -9.49
C THR A 57 4.06 10.80 -9.06
N ILE A 58 3.46 9.63 -9.31
CA ILE A 58 4.09 8.33 -9.00
C ILE A 58 5.41 8.17 -9.74
N ASP A 59 5.45 8.52 -11.02
CA ASP A 59 6.63 8.35 -11.88
C ASP A 59 7.75 9.35 -11.51
N ILE A 60 7.43 10.64 -11.38
CA ILE A 60 8.39 11.71 -11.05
C ILE A 60 9.05 11.46 -9.69
N HIS A 61 8.29 10.99 -8.71
CA HIS A 61 8.79 10.72 -7.37
C HIS A 61 9.21 9.24 -7.18
N ASN A 62 9.15 8.42 -8.23
CA ASN A 62 9.59 7.03 -8.20
C ASN A 62 8.95 6.21 -7.06
N LEU A 63 7.65 6.42 -6.82
CA LEU A 63 6.95 5.92 -5.63
C LEU A 63 6.57 4.43 -5.71
N ALA A 64 6.57 3.86 -6.92
CA ALA A 64 6.23 2.47 -7.14
C ALA A 64 7.32 1.74 -7.93
N ASP A 65 7.50 0.45 -7.64
CA ASP A 65 8.36 -0.43 -8.42
C ASP A 65 7.67 -0.92 -9.71
N ASN A 66 8.39 -1.71 -10.50
CA ASN A 66 7.89 -2.32 -11.73
C ASN A 66 6.74 -3.32 -11.51
N GLN A 67 6.52 -3.79 -10.28
CA GLN A 67 5.39 -4.63 -9.91
C GLN A 67 4.18 -3.80 -9.43
N GLY A 68 4.34 -2.49 -9.27
CA GLY A 68 3.30 -1.57 -8.79
C GLY A 68 3.18 -1.54 -7.25
N PHE A 69 4.13 -2.10 -6.51
CA PHE A 69 4.20 -1.97 -5.06
C PHE A 69 4.96 -0.71 -4.67
N ARG A 70 4.81 -0.24 -3.42
CA ARG A 70 5.56 0.94 -2.97
C ARG A 70 7.05 0.63 -3.08
N LYS A 71 7.79 1.58 -3.62
CA LYS A 71 9.25 1.50 -3.67
C LYS A 71 9.82 1.79 -2.27
N SER A 72 10.56 0.82 -1.73
CA SER A 72 11.25 0.93 -0.45
C SER A 72 12.46 1.86 -0.53
#